data_AF-A0A392NZD8-F1
#
_entry.id   AF-A0A392NZD8-F1
#
_cell.length_a   1.000
_cell.length_b   1.000
_cell.length_c   1.000
_cell.angle_alpha   90.00
_cell.angle_beta   90.00
_cell.angle_gamma   90.00
#
_symmetry.space_group_name_H-M   'P 1'
#
loop_
_entity.id
_entity.type
_entity.pdbx_description
1 polymer ?
#
loop_
_entity_poly.entity_id
_entity_poly.type
_entity_poly.pdbx_seq_one_letter_code
_entity_poly.pdbx_strand_id
1 'polypeptide(L)'
;MVLPSSFVGGKRYMDQLYFDGMAISSAVGFPDLFITFTCNPNWPEIKQVLQQMNLKPQDRPDLITRVFKIKFDELLADLTKKHVMGKVLA
;
A
#
# COMPACT_ATOMS: atom_id res chain seq x y z
N MET A 1 -29.24 17.59 8.40
CA MET A 1 -28.43 16.68 9.24
C MET A 1 -26.98 16.83 8.83
N VAL A 2 -26.07 17.17 9.75
CA VAL A 2 -24.65 17.37 9.45
C VAL A 2 -23.86 16.22 10.06
N LEU A 3 -23.18 15.44 9.21
CA LEU A 3 -22.42 14.27 9.65
C LEU A 3 -21.04 14.68 10.22
N PRO A 4 -20.54 14.01 11.28
CA PRO A 4 -19.21 14.27 11.83
C PRO A 4 -18.09 13.78 10.88
N SER A 5 -16.86 14.24 11.09
CA SER A 5 -15.70 13.78 10.29
C SER A 5 -15.31 12.33 10.57
N SER A 6 -15.76 11.75 11.68
CA SER A 6 -15.63 10.31 11.95
C SER A 6 -16.46 9.44 11.01
N PHE A 7 -17.41 10.01 10.27
CA PHE A 7 -18.17 9.28 9.25
C PHE A 7 -17.35 9.17 7.96
N VAL A 8 -16.73 8.00 7.76
CA VAL A 8 -15.89 7.69 6.59
C VAL A 8 -16.66 7.90 5.29
N GLY A 9 -16.02 8.58 4.33
CA GLY A 9 -16.60 8.88 3.01
C GLY A 9 -17.54 10.09 2.98
N GLY A 10 -17.86 10.70 4.13
CA GLY A 10 -18.62 11.95 4.18
C GLY A 10 -17.79 13.18 3.77
N LYS A 11 -18.47 14.29 3.45
CA LYS A 11 -17.79 15.55 3.07
C LYS A 11 -16.75 16.01 4.09
N ARG A 12 -17.11 16.04 5.38
CA ARG A 12 -16.18 16.46 6.45
C ARG A 12 -14.99 15.52 6.62
N TYR A 13 -15.17 14.22 6.38
CA TYR A 13 -14.06 13.25 6.39
C TYR A 13 -13.07 13.55 5.26
N MET A 14 -13.56 13.76 4.04
CA MET A 14 -12.71 14.08 2.89
C MET A 14 -12.02 15.45 3.04
N ASP A 15 -12.74 16.46 3.53
CA ASP A 15 -12.17 17.79 3.80
C ASP A 15 -11.05 17.68 4.86
N GLN A 16 -11.24 16.87 5.91
CA GLN A 16 -10.20 16.65 6.93
C GLN A 16 -8.95 15.97 6.35
N LEU A 17 -9.11 14.89 5.57
CA LEU A 17 -7.98 14.22 4.90
C LEU A 17 -7.21 15.15 3.98
N TYR A 18 -7.91 16.05 3.28
CA TYR A 18 -7.27 17.05 2.42
C TYR A 18 -6.43 18.04 3.25
N PHE A 19 -6.99 18.59 4.32
CA PHE A 19 -6.24 19.53 5.17
C PHE A 19 -5.06 18.87 5.87
N ASP A 20 -5.21 17.62 6.34
CA ASP A 20 -4.11 16.84 6.91
C ASP A 20 -2.98 16.65 5.89
N GLY A 21 -3.31 16.29 4.65
CA GLY A 21 -2.34 16.16 3.56
C GLY A 21 -1.63 17.48 3.21
N MET A 22 -2.37 18.59 3.22
CA MET A 22 -1.80 19.93 3.00
C MET A 22 -0.90 20.36 4.14
N ALA A 23 -1.25 20.04 5.40
CA ALA A 23 -0.42 20.33 6.56
C ALA A 23 0.90 19.56 6.50
N ILE A 24 0.87 18.27 6.13
CA ILE A 24 2.08 17.48 5.88
C ILE A 24 2.91 18.10 4.76
N SER A 25 2.28 18.41 3.61
CA SER A 25 2.98 18.98 2.46
C SER A 25 3.63 20.33 2.77
N SER A 26 2.99 21.15 3.61
CA SER A 26 3.57 22.41 4.07
C SER A 26 4.75 22.23 5.02
N ALA A 27 4.82 21.11 5.75
CA ALA A 27 5.87 20.84 6.73
C ALA A 27 7.10 20.13 6.11
N VAL A 28 6.87 19.14 5.23
CA VAL A 28 7.94 18.31 4.65
C VAL A 28 8.17 18.54 3.15
N GLY A 29 7.36 19.37 2.51
CA GLY A 29 7.37 19.57 1.07
C GLY A 29 6.28 18.75 0.36
N PHE A 30 5.95 19.16 -0.87
CA PHE A 30 4.98 18.45 -1.69
C PHE A 30 5.54 17.10 -2.16
N PRO A 31 4.69 16.07 -2.29
CA PRO A 31 5.12 14.77 -2.79
C PRO A 31 5.51 14.85 -4.27
N ASP A 32 6.68 14.30 -4.61
CA ASP A 32 7.12 14.17 -6.01
C ASP A 32 6.49 12.95 -6.71
N LEU A 33 6.22 11.88 -5.96
CA LEU A 33 5.76 10.59 -6.48
C LEU A 33 4.63 10.00 -5.62
N PHE A 34 3.68 9.35 -6.30
CA PHE A 34 2.68 8.47 -5.68
C PHE A 34 2.90 7.03 -6.16
N ILE A 35 3.21 6.12 -5.25
CA ILE A 35 3.54 4.72 -5.57
C ILE A 35 2.34 3.84 -5.22
N THR A 36 1.84 3.10 -6.21
CA THR A 36 0.82 2.06 -6.02
C THR A 36 1.48 0.69 -6.19
N PHE A 37 1.39 -0.17 -5.17
CA PHE A 37 1.85 -1.56 -5.24
C PHE A 37 0.66 -2.51 -5.30
N THR A 38 0.49 -3.17 -6.44
CA THR A 38 -0.67 -4.04 -6.70
C THR A 38 -0.31 -5.50 -6.56
N CYS A 39 -1.22 -6.25 -5.93
CA CYS A 39 -1.10 -7.70 -5.80
C CYS A 39 -1.22 -8.40 -7.15
N ASN A 40 -0.31 -9.33 -7.47
CA ASN A 40 -0.31 -10.05 -8.73
C ASN A 40 -0.32 -11.57 -8.52
N PRO A 41 -1.45 -12.27 -8.80
CA PRO A 41 -1.52 -13.72 -8.66
C PRO A 41 -0.64 -14.48 -9.67
N ASN A 42 -0.09 -13.78 -10.67
CA ASN A 42 0.77 -14.39 -11.69
C ASN A 42 2.25 -14.51 -11.29
N TRP A 43 2.62 -14.06 -10.09
CA TRP A 43 3.99 -14.21 -9.62
C TRP A 43 4.43 -15.68 -9.62
N PRO A 44 5.70 -15.96 -10.00
CA PRO A 44 6.19 -17.32 -10.19
C PRO A 44 6.10 -18.14 -8.91
N GLU A 45 6.35 -17.54 -7.74
CA GLU A 45 6.27 -18.21 -6.44
C GLU A 45 4.85 -18.69 -6.13
N ILE A 46 3.83 -17.91 -6.51
CA ILE A 46 2.42 -18.27 -6.36
C ILE A 46 2.07 -19.38 -7.36
N LYS A 47 2.41 -19.18 -8.64
CA LYS A 47 2.11 -20.15 -9.71
C LYS A 47 2.71 -21.52 -9.44
N GLN A 48 3.96 -21.57 -8.99
CA GLN A 48 4.67 -22.81 -8.73
C GLN A 48 3.98 -23.63 -7.63
N VAL A 49 3.62 -22.99 -6.50
CA VAL A 49 2.93 -23.67 -5.40
C VAL A 49 1.54 -24.13 -5.81
N LEU A 50 0.79 -23.29 -6.53
CA LEU A 50 -0.55 -23.64 -7.00
C LEU A 50 -0.55 -24.77 -8.02
N GLN A 51 0.41 -24.79 -8.96
CA GLN A 51 0.57 -25.86 -9.94
C GLN A 51 0.86 -27.20 -9.26
N GLN A 52 1.72 -27.21 -8.24
CA GLN A 52 2.01 -28.42 -7.45
C GLN A 52 0.77 -28.94 -6.72
N MET A 53 -0.14 -28.05 -6.32
CA MET A 53 -1.40 -28.40 -5.65
C MET A 53 -2.56 -28.64 -6.62
N ASN A 54 -2.38 -28.40 -7.92
CA ASN A 54 -3.44 -28.37 -8.93
C ASN A 54 -4.62 -27.44 -8.56
N LEU A 55 -4.32 -26.30 -7.94
CA LEU A 55 -5.30 -25.31 -7.48
C LEU A 55 -5.23 -24.01 -8.30
N LYS A 56 -6.31 -23.24 -8.27
CA LYS A 56 -6.37 -21.87 -8.82
C LYS A 56 -6.01 -20.86 -7.72
N PRO A 57 -5.59 -19.65 -8.10
CA PRO A 57 -5.28 -18.59 -7.12
C PRO A 57 -6.46 -18.27 -6.19
N GLN A 58 -7.69 -18.36 -6.71
CA GLN A 58 -8.93 -18.11 -5.96
C GLN A 58 -9.15 -19.12 -4.82
N ASP A 59 -8.59 -20.33 -4.94
CA ASP A 59 -8.74 -21.38 -3.95
C ASP A 59 -7.81 -21.17 -2.75
N ARG A 60 -6.76 -20.34 -2.90
CA ARG A 60 -5.74 -20.06 -1.88
C ARG A 60 -5.39 -18.56 -1.81
N PRO A 61 -6.34 -17.69 -1.44
CA PRO A 61 -6.10 -16.26 -1.31
C PRO A 61 -5.06 -15.93 -0.21
N ASP A 62 -4.91 -16.81 0.78
CA ASP A 62 -3.90 -16.72 1.83
C ASP A 62 -2.47 -16.72 1.26
N LEU A 63 -2.19 -17.55 0.26
CA LEU A 63 -0.88 -17.59 -0.40
C LEU A 63 -0.58 -16.28 -1.12
N ILE A 64 -1.57 -15.74 -1.84
CA ILE A 64 -1.44 -14.49 -2.58
C ILE A 64 -1.15 -13.34 -1.61
N THR A 65 -1.95 -13.22 -0.54
CA THR A 65 -1.77 -12.17 0.48
C THR A 65 -0.42 -12.28 1.18
N ARG A 66 0.06 -13.50 1.46
CA ARG A 66 1.37 -13.71 2.08
C ARG A 66 2.51 -13.27 1.17
N VAL A 67 2.50 -13.67 -0.10
CA VAL A 67 3.54 -13.25 -1.06
C VAL A 67 3.50 -11.73 -1.29
N PHE A 68 2.30 -11.14 -1.36
CA PHE A 68 2.15 -9.69 -1.44
C PHE A 68 2.78 -8.99 -0.25
N LYS A 69 2.51 -9.45 0.98
CA LYS A 69 3.07 -8.86 2.19
C LYS A 69 4.59 -8.91 2.19
N ILE A 70 5.18 -10.05 1.80
CA ILE A 70 6.64 -10.22 1.70
C ILE A 70 7.22 -9.20 0.72
N LYS A 71 6.70 -9.12 -0.51
CA LYS A 71 7.21 -8.19 -1.53
C LYS A 71 6.97 -6.72 -1.15
N PHE A 72 5.86 -6.42 -0.48
CA PHE A 72 5.58 -5.09 0.04
C PHE A 72 6.57 -4.68 1.13
N ASP A 73 6.91 -5.59 2.04
CA ASP A 73 7.90 -5.33 3.09
C ASP A 73 9.31 -5.15 2.52
N GLU A 74 9.66 -5.89 1.47
CA GLU A 74 10.89 -5.69 0.70
C GLU A 74 10.92 -4.31 0.05
N LEU A 75 9.85 -3.90 -0.63
CA LEU A 75 9.74 -2.55 -1.21
C LEU A 75 9.88 -1.47 -0.13
N LEU A 76 9.20 -1.62 1.00
CA LEU A 76 9.29 -0.66 2.10
C LEU A 76 10.71 -0.60 2.67
N ALA A 77 11.39 -1.74 2.80
CA ALA A 77 12.79 -1.78 3.22
C ALA A 77 13.72 -1.10 2.21
N ASP A 78 13.50 -1.27 0.91
CA ASP A 78 14.27 -0.61 -0.15
C ASP A 78 14.11 0.91 -0.09
N LEU A 79 12.89 1.38 0.08
CA LEU A 79 12.59 2.81 0.20
C LEU A 79 13.14 3.42 1.49
N THR A 80 12.94 2.75 2.62
CA THR A 80 13.19 3.35 3.95
C THR A 80 14.54 3.04 4.55
N LYS A 81 15.07 1.83 4.34
CA LYS A 81 16.32 1.35 4.97
C LYS A 81 17.49 1.38 3.99
N LYS A 82 17.25 1.03 2.72
CA LYS A 82 18.29 1.09 1.68
C LYS A 82 18.37 2.46 1.01
N HIS A 83 17.43 3.36 1.30
CA HIS A 83 17.44 4.75 0.83
C HIS A 83 17.49 4.87 -0.70
N VAL A 84 16.82 3.97 -1.43
CA VAL A 84 16.80 3.97 -2.90
C VAL A 84 16.25 5.29 -3.46
N MET A 85 15.37 5.97 -2.73
CA MET A 85 14.82 7.28 -3.08
C MET A 85 15.37 8.42 -2.19
N GLY A 86 16.53 8.21 -1.56
CA GLY A 86 17.10 9.14 -0.60
C GLY A 86 16.79 8.78 0.85
N LYS A 87 17.31 9.59 1.77
CA LYS A 87 17.16 9.37 3.21
C LYS A 87 15.76 9.75 3.67
N VAL A 88 15.15 8.91 4.48
CA VAL A 88 13.87 9.21 5.13
C VAL A 88 14.12 10.27 6.21
N LEU A 89 13.31 11.32 6.20
CA LEU A 89 13.31 12.33 7.26
C LEU A 89 12.72 11.68 8.53
N ALA A 90 13.47 11.72 9.62
CA ALA A 90 13.11 11.14 10.92
C ALA A 90 12.18 12.05 11.73
#